data_AF-D3BL98-F1
#
_entry.id   AF-D3BL98-F1
#
_cell.length_a   1.000
_cell.length_b   1.000
_cell.length_c   1.000
_cell.angle_alpha   90.00
_cell.angle_beta   90.00
_cell.angle_gamma   90.00
#
_symmetry.space_group_name_H-M   'P 1'
#
loop_
_entity.id
_entity.type
_entity.pdbx_description
1 polymer ?
#
loop_
_entity_poly.entity_id
_entity_poly.type
_entity_poly.pdbx_seq_one_letter_code
_entity_poly.pdbx_strand_id
1 'polypeptide(L)'
;MSEVKQPWTEHAFRYLGLFFICMMTFGSYYIYDIPSALTQDKIDTWYGVKEIKYSLLYAVYNFPNMVIVFFGGFLIDTVFGLKLGSIIFCCLVMTGQILFSISANSKTFWLALLGRTIFGLGGESLSVAQSTFCAAWFNGRNDLNLAFAITLGFSRIGSAVNFQVTPTLDNKFSLPTAVWFGAICCGISFVACIVLCFLDMARSRKDAANNPVIKNDPVSIKDITKFPKMVWLIFALVVFFYVPLFVFVSIGTQFFVNKFGTTSSFAGVLTSIPYYTAAPSPVIGFIIDRVGRNLSWMALSMILLVVAHSILGFTMVNPYVGMILMGFSYAIMAASIWPTIPALIPSSRLGTAYGLAFAFQNAAIALSGLLVNAILEKTNNNYYYTEAIFVGSAAIGLLIVVLLILIDLKEKKLNIPSQDMKDNIKLLNKQSEPLLSEQSSINNNQEITY
;
A
#
# COMPACT_ATOMS: atom_id res chain seq x y z
N MET A 1 5.71 34.23 1.49
CA MET A 1 7.06 33.70 1.21
C MET A 1 7.07 33.31 -0.26
N SER A 2 7.76 34.07 -1.10
CA SER A 2 7.82 33.83 -2.56
C SER A 2 8.43 32.45 -2.85
N GLU A 3 7.75 31.63 -3.66
CA GLU A 3 8.27 30.37 -4.19
C GLU A 3 9.66 30.60 -4.80
N VAL A 4 10.69 30.10 -4.14
CA VAL A 4 11.97 29.87 -4.82
C VAL A 4 11.68 28.77 -5.83
N LYS A 5 11.43 29.15 -7.10
CA LYS A 5 11.30 28.20 -8.20
C LYS A 5 12.57 27.36 -8.19
N GLN A 6 12.45 26.09 -7.80
CA GLN A 6 13.58 25.18 -7.82
C GLN A 6 14.07 25.06 -9.26
N PRO A 7 15.39 24.98 -9.48
CA PRO A 7 15.93 24.81 -10.82
C PRO A 7 15.35 23.55 -11.46
N TRP A 8 15.09 23.61 -12.77
CA TRP A 8 14.42 22.54 -13.52
C TRP A 8 15.11 21.17 -13.37
N THR A 9 16.43 21.19 -13.14
CA THR A 9 17.27 20.02 -12.85
C THR A 9 16.90 19.31 -11.55
N GLU A 10 16.49 20.03 -10.50
CA GLU A 10 16.04 19.42 -9.24
C GLU A 10 14.66 18.77 -9.38
N HIS A 11 13.76 19.39 -10.15
CA HIS A 11 12.48 18.79 -10.49
C HIS A 11 12.68 17.48 -11.26
N ALA A 12 13.47 17.50 -12.34
CA ALA A 12 13.77 16.31 -13.13
C ALA A 12 14.40 15.18 -12.29
N PHE A 13 15.34 15.53 -11.39
CA PHE A 13 15.96 14.56 -10.50
C PHE A 13 14.95 13.88 -9.54
N ARG A 14 13.99 14.63 -9.00
CA ARG A 14 12.96 14.07 -8.10
C ARG A 14 11.98 13.18 -8.84
N TYR A 15 11.55 13.55 -10.04
CA TYR A 15 10.69 12.69 -10.85
C TYR A 15 11.43 11.45 -11.38
N LEU A 16 12.74 11.53 -11.61
CA LEU A 16 13.58 10.35 -11.84
C LEU A 16 13.59 9.44 -10.61
N GLY A 17 13.74 10.00 -9.41
CA GLY A 17 13.59 9.25 -8.17
C GLY A 17 12.21 8.60 -8.05
N LEU A 18 11.13 9.33 -8.33
CA LEU A 18 9.76 8.80 -8.34
C LEU A 18 9.61 7.61 -9.30
N PHE A 19 10.18 7.71 -10.50
CA PHE A 19 10.19 6.60 -11.45
C PHE A 19 10.83 5.34 -10.84
N PHE A 20 11.99 5.47 -10.18
CA PHE A 20 12.61 4.32 -9.52
C PHE A 20 11.86 3.84 -8.27
N ILE A 21 11.22 4.74 -7.51
CA ILE A 21 10.30 4.38 -6.42
C ILE A 21 9.15 3.53 -6.97
N CYS A 22 8.59 3.87 -8.13
CA CYS A 22 7.54 3.08 -8.78
C CYS A 22 8.07 1.72 -9.26
N MET A 23 9.22 1.72 -9.94
CA MET A 23 9.81 0.50 -10.48
C MET A 23 10.25 -0.50 -9.41
N MET A 24 10.60 -0.06 -8.19
CA MET A 24 11.08 -0.97 -7.14
C MET A 24 10.01 -1.96 -6.67
N THR A 25 8.71 -1.63 -6.76
CA THR A 25 7.61 -2.52 -6.35
C THR A 25 6.94 -3.21 -7.53
N PHE A 26 7.20 -2.78 -8.76
CA PHE A 26 6.55 -3.33 -9.97
C PHE A 26 6.58 -4.86 -10.01
N GLY A 27 7.76 -5.46 -9.81
CA GLY A 27 7.94 -6.90 -9.82
C GLY A 27 7.19 -7.61 -8.68
N SER A 28 7.17 -7.01 -7.49
CA SER A 28 6.42 -7.53 -6.33
C SER A 28 4.93 -7.66 -6.64
N TYR A 29 4.33 -6.62 -7.24
CA TYR A 29 2.91 -6.63 -7.61
C TYR A 29 2.63 -7.57 -8.79
N TYR A 30 3.54 -7.65 -9.76
CA TYR A 30 3.44 -8.63 -10.85
C TYR A 30 3.38 -10.06 -10.32
N ILE A 31 4.34 -10.45 -9.45
CA ILE A 31 4.42 -11.83 -8.96
C ILE A 31 3.36 -12.18 -7.93
N TYR A 32 2.82 -11.18 -7.21
CA TYR A 32 1.73 -11.39 -6.27
C TYR A 32 0.55 -12.08 -6.95
N ASP A 33 0.23 -11.65 -8.16
CA ASP A 33 -0.92 -12.09 -8.93
C ASP A 33 -0.65 -13.25 -9.90
N ILE A 34 0.58 -13.76 -10.00
CA ILE A 34 0.89 -14.93 -10.87
C ILE A 34 -0.07 -16.09 -10.63
N PRO A 35 -0.35 -16.51 -9.37
CA PRO A 35 -1.28 -17.59 -9.14
C PRO A 35 -2.69 -17.28 -9.64
N SER A 36 -3.20 -16.05 -9.53
CA SER A 36 -4.53 -15.67 -10.08
C SER A 36 -4.57 -15.61 -11.60
N ALA A 37 -3.47 -15.20 -12.24
CA ALA A 37 -3.38 -15.22 -13.70
C ALA A 37 -3.32 -16.65 -14.26
N LEU A 38 -2.78 -17.60 -13.50
CA LEU A 38 -2.79 -19.02 -13.84
C LEU A 38 -4.08 -19.67 -13.32
N THR A 39 -4.93 -20.20 -14.19
CA THR A 39 -6.20 -20.83 -13.79
C THR A 39 -5.97 -21.98 -12.80
N GLN A 40 -6.84 -22.13 -11.80
CA GLN A 40 -6.76 -23.19 -10.79
C GLN A 40 -6.53 -24.59 -11.40
N ASP A 41 -7.33 -24.97 -12.39
CA ASP A 41 -7.24 -26.26 -13.09
C ASP A 41 -5.84 -26.58 -13.64
N LYS A 42 -5.15 -25.54 -14.14
CA LYS A 42 -3.78 -25.67 -14.65
C LYS A 42 -2.77 -25.91 -13.53
N ILE A 43 -2.88 -25.18 -12.42
CA ILE A 43 -1.98 -25.35 -11.26
C ILE A 43 -2.15 -26.75 -10.67
N ASP A 44 -3.40 -27.18 -10.49
CA ASP A 44 -3.74 -28.48 -9.93
C ASP A 44 -3.19 -29.62 -10.81
N THR A 45 -3.38 -29.51 -12.13
CA THR A 45 -2.83 -30.48 -13.10
C THR A 45 -1.30 -30.47 -13.15
N TRP A 46 -0.66 -29.28 -13.13
CA TRP A 46 0.78 -29.15 -13.27
C TRP A 46 1.54 -29.74 -12.07
N TYR A 47 1.06 -29.47 -10.86
CA TYR A 47 1.68 -29.94 -9.62
C TYR A 47 1.11 -31.28 -9.13
N GLY A 48 0.11 -31.86 -9.82
CA GLY A 48 -0.49 -33.15 -9.47
C GLY A 48 -1.23 -33.13 -8.13
N VAL A 49 -1.94 -32.04 -7.83
CA VAL A 49 -2.62 -31.82 -6.55
C VAL A 49 -4.14 -31.85 -6.72
N LYS A 50 -4.85 -32.61 -5.88
CA LYS A 50 -6.33 -32.64 -5.81
C LYS A 50 -6.82 -31.63 -4.76
N GLU A 51 -7.77 -30.78 -5.14
CA GLU A 51 -8.53 -29.79 -4.32
C GLU A 51 -7.76 -28.72 -3.51
N ILE A 52 -8.36 -27.50 -3.44
CA ILE A 52 -8.15 -26.27 -2.62
C ILE A 52 -6.70 -25.77 -2.36
N LYS A 53 -5.63 -26.49 -2.68
CA LYS A 53 -4.26 -26.00 -2.41
C LYS A 53 -3.87 -24.76 -3.20
N TYR A 54 -4.58 -24.46 -4.28
CA TYR A 54 -4.46 -23.20 -5.00
C TYR A 54 -4.60 -21.96 -4.09
N SER A 55 -5.57 -21.96 -3.16
CA SER A 55 -5.79 -20.83 -2.25
C SER A 55 -4.64 -20.65 -1.26
N LEU A 56 -3.87 -21.72 -0.97
CA LEU A 56 -2.68 -21.65 -0.12
C LEU A 56 -1.57 -20.78 -0.73
N LEU A 57 -1.45 -20.72 -2.07
CA LEU A 57 -0.46 -19.87 -2.74
C LEU A 57 -0.69 -18.37 -2.46
N TYR A 58 -1.92 -17.99 -2.11
CA TYR A 58 -2.28 -16.65 -1.64
C TYR A 58 -2.20 -16.52 -0.13
N ALA A 59 -2.71 -17.52 0.60
CA ALA A 59 -2.76 -17.47 2.06
C ALA A 59 -1.37 -17.36 2.71
N VAL A 60 -0.39 -18.13 2.22
CA VAL A 60 0.97 -18.15 2.82
C VAL A 60 1.77 -16.86 2.58
N TYR A 61 1.37 -16.04 1.60
CA TYR A 61 1.93 -14.71 1.44
C TYR A 61 1.37 -13.74 2.49
N ASN A 62 0.05 -13.74 2.72
CA ASN A 62 -0.61 -12.77 3.59
C ASN A 62 -0.37 -13.06 5.09
N PHE A 63 -0.22 -14.33 5.48
CA PHE A 63 -0.16 -14.70 6.89
C PHE A 63 1.04 -14.11 7.65
N PRO A 64 2.29 -14.16 7.12
CA PRO A 64 3.42 -13.50 7.77
C PRO A 64 3.25 -11.97 7.86
N ASN A 65 2.52 -11.39 6.91
CA ASN A 65 2.38 -9.93 6.78
C ASN A 65 1.54 -9.28 7.87
N MET A 66 0.75 -10.05 8.62
CA MET A 66 -0.01 -9.53 9.76
C MET A 66 0.89 -8.96 10.87
N VAL A 67 2.13 -9.47 10.99
CA VAL A 67 3.05 -9.12 12.07
C VAL A 67 4.36 -8.56 11.53
N ILE A 68 4.89 -9.16 10.46
CA ILE A 68 6.25 -8.88 10.00
C ILE A 68 6.36 -7.51 9.37
N VAL A 69 5.31 -7.00 8.75
CA VAL A 69 5.30 -5.68 8.10
C VAL A 69 5.48 -4.55 9.10
N PHE A 70 4.90 -4.71 10.29
CA PHE A 70 5.15 -3.80 11.41
C PHE A 70 6.64 -3.75 11.77
N PHE A 71 7.25 -4.93 11.97
CA PHE A 71 8.68 -5.02 12.25
C PHE A 71 9.53 -4.53 11.08
N GLY A 72 9.11 -4.74 9.83
CA GLY A 72 9.79 -4.23 8.65
C GLY A 72 9.89 -2.70 8.67
N GLY A 73 8.78 -2.02 8.98
CA GLY A 73 8.75 -0.58 9.19
C GLY A 73 9.62 -0.10 10.34
N PHE A 74 9.55 -0.79 11.49
CA PHE A 74 10.38 -0.49 12.65
C PHE A 74 11.88 -0.67 12.38
N LEU A 75 12.27 -1.73 11.67
CA LEU A 75 13.65 -2.04 11.29
C LEU A 75 14.21 -1.00 10.31
N ILE A 76 13.37 -0.47 9.40
CA ILE A 76 13.72 0.66 8.53
C ILE A 76 14.11 1.87 9.36
N ASP A 77 13.26 2.28 10.31
CA ASP A 77 13.49 3.52 11.06
C ASP A 77 14.60 3.38 12.11
N THR A 78 14.81 2.19 12.67
CA THR A 78 15.63 1.99 13.88
C THR A 78 16.99 1.35 13.61
N VAL A 79 17.06 0.36 12.73
CA VAL A 79 18.24 -0.53 12.63
C VAL A 79 18.99 -0.34 11.32
N PHE A 80 18.31 -0.54 10.19
CA PHE A 80 18.97 -0.60 8.88
C PHE A 80 19.01 0.74 8.17
N GLY A 81 18.05 1.63 8.45
CA GLY A 81 17.77 2.78 7.61
C GLY A 81 17.03 2.38 6.33
N LEU A 82 16.41 3.38 5.70
CA LEU A 82 15.53 3.18 4.54
C LEU A 82 16.20 2.46 3.36
N LYS A 83 17.43 2.83 3.02
CA LYS A 83 18.17 2.28 1.87
C LYS A 83 18.56 0.81 2.04
N LEU A 84 19.17 0.45 3.17
CA LEU A 84 19.58 -0.93 3.40
C LEU A 84 18.35 -1.81 3.63
N GLY A 85 17.34 -1.31 4.37
CA GLY A 85 16.07 -1.99 4.55
C GLY A 85 15.39 -2.35 3.22
N SER A 86 15.29 -1.39 2.28
CA SER A 86 14.69 -1.67 0.97
C SER A 86 15.45 -2.70 0.14
N ILE A 87 16.78 -2.70 0.20
CA ILE A 87 17.61 -3.71 -0.48
C ILE A 87 17.34 -5.10 0.11
N ILE A 88 17.32 -5.22 1.44
CA ILE A 88 17.02 -6.49 2.12
C ILE A 88 15.64 -7.01 1.72
N PHE A 89 14.61 -6.16 1.73
CA PHE A 89 13.25 -6.57 1.34
C PHE A 89 13.16 -6.95 -0.14
N CYS A 90 13.81 -6.22 -1.05
CA CYS A 90 13.87 -6.65 -2.46
C CYS A 90 14.61 -8.00 -2.63
N CYS A 91 15.68 -8.26 -1.87
CA CYS A 91 16.36 -9.56 -1.89
C CYS A 91 15.42 -10.69 -1.45
N LEU A 92 14.61 -10.49 -0.41
CA LEU A 92 13.62 -11.46 0.04
C LEU A 92 12.58 -11.73 -1.06
N VAL A 93 12.03 -10.68 -1.67
CA VAL A 93 11.07 -10.80 -2.79
C VAL A 93 11.67 -11.58 -3.96
N MET A 94 12.89 -11.23 -4.39
CA MET A 94 13.59 -11.90 -5.49
C MET A 94 13.89 -13.36 -5.16
N THR A 95 14.36 -13.65 -3.94
CA THR A 95 14.65 -15.02 -3.50
C THR A 95 13.38 -15.87 -3.46
N GLY A 96 12.29 -15.33 -2.91
CA GLY A 96 10.99 -16.00 -2.88
C GLY A 96 10.48 -16.34 -4.28
N GLN A 97 10.61 -15.40 -5.23
CA GLN A 97 10.23 -15.65 -6.62
C GLN A 97 11.11 -16.69 -7.30
N ILE A 98 12.43 -16.65 -7.10
CA ILE A 98 13.35 -17.66 -7.68
C ILE A 98 13.00 -19.06 -7.18
N LEU A 99 12.71 -19.22 -5.88
CA LEU A 99 12.26 -20.51 -5.34
C LEU A 99 10.93 -20.95 -5.95
N PHE A 100 9.99 -20.02 -6.14
CA PHE A 100 8.73 -20.33 -6.82
C PHE A 100 8.97 -20.75 -8.29
N SER A 101 9.86 -20.07 -9.02
CA SER A 101 10.25 -20.46 -10.38
C SER A 101 10.92 -21.83 -10.44
N ILE A 102 11.81 -22.16 -9.48
CA ILE A 102 12.41 -23.50 -9.37
C ILE A 102 11.33 -24.55 -9.12
N SER A 103 10.35 -24.26 -8.27
CA SER A 103 9.24 -25.16 -7.99
C SER A 103 8.42 -25.50 -9.24
N ALA A 104 8.28 -24.54 -10.16
CA ALA A 104 7.55 -24.75 -11.41
C ALA A 104 8.29 -25.74 -12.31
N ASN A 105 9.63 -25.66 -12.36
CA ASN A 105 10.47 -26.60 -13.10
C ASN A 105 10.46 -28.01 -12.46
N SER A 106 10.60 -28.09 -11.14
CA SER A 106 10.69 -29.36 -10.40
C SER A 106 9.32 -30.00 -10.12
N LYS A 107 8.23 -29.28 -10.38
CA LYS A 107 6.84 -29.68 -10.05
C LYS A 107 6.63 -29.96 -8.56
N THR A 108 7.42 -29.33 -7.69
CA THR A 108 7.35 -29.54 -6.23
C THR A 108 6.49 -28.46 -5.56
N PHE A 109 5.25 -28.78 -5.22
CA PHE A 109 4.30 -27.79 -4.67
C PHE A 109 4.73 -27.17 -3.33
N TRP A 110 5.35 -27.93 -2.42
CA TRP A 110 5.80 -27.38 -1.13
C TRP A 110 6.89 -26.30 -1.30
N LEU A 111 7.73 -26.43 -2.33
CA LEU A 111 8.74 -25.41 -2.67
C LEU A 111 8.07 -24.13 -3.19
N ALA A 112 6.95 -24.24 -3.90
CA ALA A 112 6.13 -23.09 -4.29
C ALA A 112 5.62 -22.33 -3.07
N LEU A 113 5.08 -23.06 -2.07
CA LEU A 113 4.63 -22.47 -0.81
C LEU A 113 5.77 -21.77 -0.06
N LEU A 114 6.94 -22.41 0.03
CA LEU A 114 8.11 -21.80 0.66
C LEU A 114 8.53 -20.49 -0.04
N GLY A 115 8.57 -20.50 -1.37
CA GLY A 115 8.86 -19.31 -2.17
C GLY A 115 7.86 -18.18 -1.92
N ARG A 116 6.57 -18.51 -1.87
CA ARG A 116 5.49 -17.55 -1.57
C ARG A 116 5.57 -17.00 -0.15
N THR A 117 5.93 -17.81 0.84
CA THR A 117 6.15 -17.37 2.21
C THR A 117 7.31 -16.38 2.30
N ILE A 118 8.47 -16.70 1.71
CA ILE A 118 9.65 -15.81 1.71
C ILE A 118 9.36 -14.51 0.97
N PHE A 119 8.64 -14.60 -0.16
CA PHE A 119 8.13 -13.42 -0.85
C PHE A 119 7.24 -12.56 0.07
N GLY A 120 6.33 -13.19 0.84
CA GLY A 120 5.53 -12.52 1.87
C GLY A 120 6.37 -11.66 2.81
N LEU A 121 7.40 -12.25 3.42
CA LEU A 121 8.30 -11.56 4.37
C LEU A 121 8.86 -10.23 3.84
N GLY A 122 9.11 -10.14 2.53
CA GLY A 122 9.67 -8.95 1.88
C GLY A 122 8.64 -8.05 1.21
N GLY A 123 7.56 -8.58 0.65
CA GLY A 123 6.69 -7.86 -0.30
C GLY A 123 5.97 -6.65 0.30
N GLU A 124 5.31 -6.85 1.43
CA GLU A 124 4.59 -5.76 2.11
C GLU A 124 5.56 -4.80 2.82
N SER A 125 6.65 -5.33 3.39
CA SER A 125 7.74 -4.51 3.96
C SER A 125 8.41 -3.63 2.90
N LEU A 126 8.48 -4.09 1.65
CA LEU A 126 8.95 -3.30 0.51
C LEU A 126 7.95 -2.19 0.13
N SER A 127 6.64 -2.45 0.24
CA SER A 127 5.60 -1.41 0.06
C SER A 127 5.66 -0.33 1.15
N VAL A 128 6.01 -0.71 2.38
CA VAL A 128 6.31 0.24 3.48
C VAL A 128 7.53 1.09 3.13
N ALA A 129 8.62 0.48 2.64
CA ALA A 129 9.80 1.22 2.19
C ALA A 129 9.47 2.18 1.04
N GLN A 130 8.68 1.75 0.05
CA GLN A 130 8.22 2.58 -1.07
C GLN A 130 7.46 3.82 -0.58
N SER A 131 6.49 3.62 0.32
CA SER A 131 5.68 4.71 0.88
C SER A 131 6.55 5.70 1.68
N THR A 132 7.54 5.16 2.40
CA THR A 132 8.51 5.97 3.16
C THR A 132 9.43 6.77 2.24
N PHE A 133 9.95 6.16 1.16
CA PHE A 133 10.69 6.89 0.12
C PHE A 133 9.85 7.98 -0.52
N CYS A 134 8.61 7.68 -0.89
CA CYS A 134 7.70 8.66 -1.50
C CYS A 134 7.49 9.85 -0.57
N ALA A 135 7.15 9.62 0.70
CA ALA A 135 7.01 10.66 1.69
C ALA A 135 8.30 11.47 1.91
N ALA A 136 9.45 10.81 2.00
CA ALA A 136 10.74 11.48 2.17
C ALA A 136 11.15 12.30 0.93
N TRP A 137 10.81 11.85 -0.28
CA TRP A 137 11.10 12.51 -1.56
C TRP A 137 10.19 13.67 -1.90
N PHE A 138 8.97 13.65 -1.39
CA PHE A 138 7.97 14.68 -1.65
C PHE A 138 7.57 15.46 -0.38
N ASN A 139 8.39 15.36 0.68
CA ASN A 139 8.16 16.01 1.97
C ASN A 139 7.88 17.52 1.80
N GLY A 140 6.66 17.94 2.17
CA GLY A 140 6.22 19.34 2.14
C GLY A 140 6.13 19.95 0.75
N ARG A 141 6.13 19.15 -0.33
CA ARG A 141 6.06 19.65 -1.71
C ARG A 141 4.64 19.72 -2.24
N ASN A 142 4.51 20.43 -3.37
CA ASN A 142 3.24 20.67 -4.03
C ASN A 142 2.62 19.45 -4.72
N ASP A 143 3.42 18.41 -4.96
CA ASP A 143 3.16 17.22 -5.76
C ASP A 143 3.13 15.93 -4.90
N LEU A 144 2.87 16.03 -3.59
CA LEU A 144 2.91 14.90 -2.65
C LEU A 144 1.79 13.89 -2.92
N ASN A 145 0.54 14.34 -3.03
CA ASN A 145 -0.59 13.43 -3.27
C ASN A 145 -0.48 12.77 -4.65
N LEU A 146 -0.03 13.53 -5.66
CA LEU A 146 0.28 13.02 -6.99
C LEU A 146 1.37 11.95 -6.94
N ALA A 147 2.46 12.16 -6.20
CA ALA A 147 3.53 11.18 -6.08
C ALA A 147 3.01 9.85 -5.50
N PHE A 148 2.25 9.89 -4.42
CA PHE A 148 1.60 8.69 -3.84
C PHE A 148 0.62 8.04 -4.82
N ALA A 149 -0.14 8.84 -5.56
CA ALA A 149 -1.09 8.33 -6.54
C ALA A 149 -0.41 7.67 -7.74
N ILE A 150 0.75 8.19 -8.18
CA ILE A 150 1.60 7.60 -9.24
C ILE A 150 2.21 6.29 -8.74
N THR A 151 2.79 6.24 -7.54
CA THR A 151 3.40 5.01 -7.01
C THR A 151 2.39 3.89 -6.88
N LEU A 152 1.21 4.19 -6.34
CA LEU A 152 0.12 3.21 -6.21
C LEU A 152 -0.43 2.80 -7.57
N GLY A 153 -0.66 3.75 -8.48
CA GLY A 153 -1.11 3.46 -9.84
C GLY A 153 -0.13 2.54 -10.58
N PHE A 154 1.17 2.80 -10.48
CA PHE A 154 2.20 1.99 -11.11
C PHE A 154 2.30 0.57 -10.53
N SER A 155 2.14 0.43 -9.20
CA SER A 155 2.01 -0.88 -8.56
C SER A 155 0.83 -1.68 -9.13
N ARG A 156 -0.31 -1.04 -9.42
CA ARG A 156 -1.47 -1.70 -10.05
C ARG A 156 -1.23 -2.06 -11.52
N ILE A 157 -0.45 -1.26 -12.24
CA ILE A 157 0.00 -1.62 -13.60
C ILE A 157 0.79 -2.94 -13.54
N GLY A 158 1.63 -3.17 -12.52
CA GLY A 158 2.32 -4.45 -12.32
C GLY A 158 1.38 -5.66 -12.33
N SER A 159 0.34 -5.61 -11.49
CA SER A 159 -0.72 -6.63 -11.45
C SER A 159 -1.46 -6.77 -12.77
N ALA A 160 -1.83 -5.65 -13.41
CA ALA A 160 -2.55 -5.65 -14.68
C ALA A 160 -1.73 -6.29 -15.81
N VAL A 161 -0.42 -5.99 -15.87
CA VAL A 161 0.50 -6.59 -16.84
C VAL A 161 0.63 -8.09 -16.60
N ASN A 162 0.65 -8.55 -15.34
CA ASN A 162 0.64 -9.98 -15.02
C ASN A 162 -0.60 -10.70 -15.60
N PHE A 163 -1.80 -10.16 -15.43
CA PHE A 163 -3.02 -10.77 -15.97
C PHE A 163 -3.03 -10.88 -17.50
N GLN A 164 -2.26 -10.06 -18.22
CA GLN A 164 -2.18 -10.11 -19.68
C GLN A 164 -1.00 -10.97 -20.18
N VAL A 165 0.16 -10.81 -19.55
CA VAL A 165 1.41 -11.42 -20.00
C VAL A 165 1.52 -12.87 -19.54
N THR A 166 1.18 -13.17 -18.28
CA THR A 166 1.37 -14.51 -17.69
C THR A 166 0.58 -15.59 -18.44
N PRO A 167 -0.72 -15.44 -18.75
CA PRO A 167 -1.45 -16.44 -19.53
C PRO A 167 -0.93 -16.58 -20.95
N THR A 168 -0.48 -15.47 -21.55
CA THR A 168 0.08 -15.46 -22.92
C THR A 168 1.39 -16.26 -22.99
N LEU A 169 2.28 -16.10 -22.01
CA LEU A 169 3.54 -16.84 -21.92
C LEU A 169 3.30 -18.32 -21.63
N ASP A 170 2.37 -18.62 -20.73
CA ASP A 170 1.98 -20.00 -20.41
C ASP A 170 1.44 -20.73 -21.65
N ASN A 171 0.48 -20.11 -22.36
CA ASN A 171 -0.13 -20.72 -23.55
C ASN A 171 0.84 -20.87 -24.73
N LYS A 172 1.83 -19.98 -24.88
CA LYS A 172 2.81 -20.03 -25.99
C LYS A 172 3.99 -20.97 -25.71
N PHE A 173 4.43 -21.06 -24.46
CA PHE A 173 5.65 -21.78 -24.10
C PHE A 173 5.37 -22.86 -23.06
N SER A 174 5.22 -22.46 -21.80
CA SER A 174 4.91 -23.35 -20.67
C SER A 174 4.71 -22.56 -19.38
N LEU A 175 4.10 -23.18 -18.38
CA LEU A 175 3.92 -22.60 -17.05
C LEU A 175 5.24 -22.13 -16.41
N PRO A 176 6.33 -22.90 -16.41
CA PRO A 176 7.57 -22.42 -15.82
C PRO A 176 8.14 -21.19 -16.51
N THR A 177 8.01 -21.06 -17.84
CA THR A 177 8.44 -19.86 -18.58
C THR A 177 7.70 -18.62 -18.06
N ALA A 178 6.39 -18.73 -17.82
CA ALA A 178 5.58 -17.63 -17.28
C ALA A 178 6.02 -17.25 -15.85
N VAL A 179 6.31 -18.23 -14.98
CA VAL A 179 6.78 -17.96 -13.61
C VAL A 179 8.20 -17.39 -13.60
N TRP A 180 9.10 -17.84 -14.50
CA TRP A 180 10.45 -17.29 -14.65
C TRP A 180 10.46 -15.85 -15.16
N PHE A 181 9.50 -15.48 -16.02
CA PHE A 181 9.35 -14.09 -16.42
C PHE A 181 9.06 -13.16 -15.21
N GLY A 182 8.29 -13.65 -14.23
CA GLY A 182 8.14 -12.96 -12.95
C GLY A 182 9.47 -12.72 -12.22
N ALA A 183 10.42 -13.66 -12.27
CA ALA A 183 11.75 -13.48 -11.69
C ALA A 183 12.55 -12.37 -12.42
N ILE A 184 12.39 -12.25 -13.74
CA ILE A 184 12.98 -11.14 -14.52
C ILE A 184 12.40 -9.80 -14.07
N CYS A 185 11.08 -9.70 -13.90
CA CYS A 185 10.43 -8.49 -13.39
C CYS A 185 10.93 -8.11 -11.98
N CYS A 186 11.15 -9.10 -11.09
CA CYS A 186 11.77 -8.87 -9.79
C CYS A 186 13.23 -8.41 -9.90
N GLY A 187 14.00 -8.96 -10.84
CA GLY A 187 15.37 -8.53 -11.11
C GLY A 187 15.44 -7.06 -11.56
N ILE A 188 14.55 -6.63 -12.45
CA ILE A 188 14.43 -5.22 -12.86
C ILE A 188 14.10 -4.33 -11.65
N SER A 189 13.18 -4.79 -10.78
CA SER A 189 12.79 -4.08 -9.57
C SER A 189 13.94 -3.97 -8.56
N PHE A 190 14.76 -5.01 -8.44
CA PHE A 190 15.95 -5.03 -7.60
C PHE A 190 17.01 -4.04 -8.09
N VAL A 191 17.30 -4.02 -9.40
CA VAL A 191 18.21 -3.03 -9.99
C VAL A 191 17.67 -1.62 -9.79
N ALA A 192 16.37 -1.40 -10.00
CA ALA A 192 15.72 -0.11 -9.74
C ALA A 192 15.88 0.34 -8.27
N CYS A 193 15.74 -0.59 -7.32
CA CYS A 193 15.96 -0.32 -5.89
C CYS A 193 17.40 0.10 -5.59
N ILE A 194 18.39 -0.57 -6.19
CA ILE A 194 19.81 -0.19 -6.05
C ILE A 194 20.05 1.22 -6.60
N VAL A 195 19.57 1.52 -7.80
CA VAL A 195 19.69 2.85 -8.41
C VAL A 195 19.02 3.90 -7.55
N LEU A 196 17.81 3.64 -7.05
CA LEU A 196 17.11 4.53 -6.12
C LEU A 196 17.94 4.82 -4.87
N CYS A 197 18.57 3.81 -4.27
CA CYS A 197 19.41 3.99 -3.09
C CYS A 197 20.63 4.88 -3.37
N PHE A 198 21.23 4.77 -4.56
CA PHE A 198 22.31 5.67 -4.98
C PHE A 198 21.82 7.11 -5.18
N LEU A 199 20.67 7.29 -5.85
CA LEU A 199 20.06 8.61 -6.03
C LEU A 199 19.69 9.24 -4.69
N ASP A 200 19.12 8.46 -3.76
CA ASP A 200 18.77 8.91 -2.41
C ASP A 200 20.01 9.29 -1.59
N MET A 201 21.11 8.55 -1.74
CA MET A 201 22.38 8.91 -1.14
C MET A 201 22.93 10.23 -1.72
N ALA A 202 22.88 10.41 -3.04
CA ALA A 202 23.32 11.64 -3.68
C ALA A 202 22.50 12.84 -3.21
N ARG A 203 21.19 12.67 -3.06
CA ARG A 203 20.29 13.67 -2.50
C ARG A 203 20.62 13.97 -1.03
N SER A 204 20.72 12.94 -0.20
CA SER A 204 21.00 13.08 1.23
C SER A 204 22.30 13.83 1.48
N ARG A 205 23.33 13.61 0.66
CA ARG A 205 24.61 14.36 0.75
C ARG A 205 24.44 15.84 0.43
N LYS A 206 23.63 16.19 -0.58
CA LYS A 206 23.31 17.59 -0.90
C LYS A 206 22.49 18.26 0.21
N ASP A 207 21.49 17.56 0.72
CA ASP A 207 20.63 18.06 1.80
C ASP A 207 21.47 18.27 3.09
N ALA A 208 22.41 17.37 3.40
CA ALA A 208 23.33 17.47 4.53
C ALA A 208 24.39 18.59 4.40
N ALA A 209 24.80 18.92 3.18
CA ALA A 209 25.71 20.05 2.93
C ALA A 209 25.02 21.41 3.20
N ASN A 210 23.70 21.47 3.03
CA ASN A 210 22.91 22.68 3.20
C ASN A 210 22.30 22.81 4.61
N ASN A 211 22.11 21.71 5.34
CA ASN A 211 21.61 21.71 6.72
C ASN A 211 22.30 20.59 7.53
N PRO A 212 22.84 20.86 8.74
CA PRO A 212 23.43 19.82 9.57
C PRO A 212 22.38 18.77 9.94
N VAL A 213 22.66 17.50 9.61
CA VAL A 213 21.76 16.38 9.91
C VAL A 213 21.81 16.10 11.40
N ILE A 214 20.74 16.45 12.12
CA ILE A 214 20.59 16.07 13.51
C ILE A 214 20.23 14.58 13.55
N LYS A 215 21.09 13.80 14.21
CA LYS A 215 20.92 12.36 14.36
C LYS A 215 19.75 12.13 15.33
N ASN A 216 18.61 11.70 14.81
CA ASN A 216 17.46 11.36 15.65
C ASN A 216 17.75 10.06 16.43
N ASP A 217 17.25 10.01 17.67
CA ASP A 217 17.33 8.79 18.47
C ASP A 217 16.61 7.62 17.80
N PRO A 218 17.12 6.39 17.96
CA PRO A 218 16.45 5.19 17.46
C PRO A 218 15.02 5.12 18.01
N VAL A 219 14.07 4.79 17.13
CA VAL A 219 12.65 4.72 17.51
C VAL A 219 12.46 3.64 18.57
N SER A 220 11.88 4.00 19.71
CA SER A 220 11.46 3.02 20.70
C SER A 220 10.05 2.52 20.39
N ILE A 221 9.73 1.25 20.66
CA ILE A 221 8.33 0.76 20.58
C ILE A 221 7.40 1.59 21.48
N LYS A 222 7.92 2.14 22.59
CA LYS A 222 7.16 3.04 23.48
C LYS A 222 6.79 4.37 22.82
N ASP A 223 7.44 4.76 21.73
CA ASP A 223 7.12 5.98 21.02
C ASP A 223 5.87 5.85 20.13
N ILE A 224 5.47 4.62 19.81
CA ILE A 224 4.26 4.34 19.03
C ILE A 224 3.01 4.80 19.79
N THR A 225 2.99 4.62 21.12
CA THR A 225 1.84 5.04 21.94
C THR A 225 1.69 6.56 22.01
N LYS A 226 2.72 7.31 21.60
CA LYS A 226 2.69 8.78 21.53
C LYS A 226 2.16 9.30 20.19
N PHE A 227 1.79 8.42 19.24
CA PHE A 227 1.23 8.85 17.96
C PHE A 227 -0.08 9.63 18.16
N PRO A 228 -0.32 10.72 17.40
CA PRO A 228 -1.53 11.50 17.51
C PRO A 228 -2.79 10.64 17.32
N LYS A 229 -3.87 10.96 18.03
CA LYS A 229 -5.15 10.23 17.95
C LYS A 229 -5.68 10.12 16.51
N MET A 230 -5.47 11.15 15.70
CA MET A 230 -5.83 11.15 14.27
C MET A 230 -5.18 10.00 13.49
N VAL A 231 -3.93 9.64 13.79
CA VAL A 231 -3.22 8.56 13.10
C VAL A 231 -3.88 7.21 13.37
N TRP A 232 -4.30 6.96 14.61
CA TRP A 232 -5.02 5.75 14.97
C TRP A 232 -6.39 5.65 14.27
N LEU A 233 -7.10 6.77 14.14
CA LEU A 233 -8.33 6.82 13.35
C LEU A 233 -8.07 6.59 11.86
N ILE A 234 -6.96 7.08 11.31
CA ILE A 234 -6.53 6.76 9.93
C ILE A 234 -6.24 5.26 9.77
N PHE A 235 -5.57 4.62 10.74
CA PHE A 235 -5.34 3.17 10.71
C PHE A 235 -6.65 2.37 10.75
N ALA A 236 -7.60 2.80 11.58
CA ALA A 236 -8.94 2.20 11.60
C ALA A 236 -9.66 2.39 10.25
N LEU A 237 -9.57 3.59 9.65
CA LEU A 237 -10.14 3.87 8.35
C LEU A 237 -9.54 3.00 7.24
N VAL A 238 -8.21 2.82 7.23
CA VAL A 238 -7.52 1.87 6.34
C VAL A 238 -8.17 0.50 6.43
N VAL A 239 -8.38 -0.02 7.64
CA VAL A 239 -9.03 -1.32 7.85
C VAL A 239 -10.44 -1.36 7.26
N PHE A 240 -11.31 -0.43 7.65
CA PHE A 240 -12.72 -0.43 7.23
C PHE A 240 -12.92 -0.15 5.73
N PHE A 241 -11.94 0.49 5.08
CA PHE A 241 -11.94 0.68 3.64
C PHE A 241 -11.44 -0.57 2.89
N TYR A 242 -10.31 -1.14 3.30
CA TYR A 242 -9.65 -2.18 2.54
C TYR A 242 -10.24 -3.57 2.72
N VAL A 243 -10.91 -3.84 3.85
CA VAL A 243 -11.65 -5.09 4.05
C VAL A 243 -12.73 -5.30 2.98
N PRO A 244 -13.73 -4.41 2.82
CA PRO A 244 -14.77 -4.59 1.81
C PRO A 244 -14.20 -4.59 0.38
N LEU A 245 -13.10 -3.87 0.11
CA LEU A 245 -12.46 -3.92 -1.21
C LEU A 245 -11.78 -5.28 -1.49
N PHE A 246 -10.79 -5.67 -0.67
CA PHE A 246 -9.94 -6.82 -0.98
C PHE A 246 -10.59 -8.16 -0.64
N VAL A 247 -11.40 -8.23 0.43
CA VAL A 247 -12.14 -9.47 0.73
C VAL A 247 -13.19 -9.72 -0.35
N PHE A 248 -13.92 -8.69 -0.80
CA PHE A 248 -14.86 -8.83 -1.92
C PHE A 248 -14.15 -9.31 -3.19
N VAL A 249 -13.03 -8.69 -3.57
CA VAL A 249 -12.26 -9.15 -4.75
C VAL A 249 -11.84 -10.61 -4.62
N SER A 250 -11.51 -11.10 -3.42
CA SER A 250 -11.14 -12.50 -3.20
C SER A 250 -12.29 -13.50 -3.40
N ILE A 251 -13.54 -13.09 -3.19
CA ILE A 251 -14.74 -13.92 -3.37
C ILE A 251 -15.57 -13.54 -4.61
N GLY A 252 -15.17 -12.49 -5.32
CA GLY A 252 -15.97 -11.80 -6.33
C GLY A 252 -16.38 -12.68 -7.50
N THR A 253 -15.48 -13.55 -7.97
CA THR A 253 -15.78 -14.50 -9.06
C THR A 253 -16.99 -15.36 -8.71
N GLN A 254 -16.99 -15.96 -7.52
CA GLN A 254 -18.07 -16.84 -7.09
C GLN A 254 -19.35 -16.05 -6.78
N PHE A 255 -19.22 -14.83 -6.27
CA PHE A 255 -20.35 -13.90 -6.11
C PHE A 255 -21.06 -13.64 -7.44
N PHE A 256 -20.34 -13.27 -8.50
CA PHE A 256 -20.95 -12.96 -9.80
C PHE A 256 -21.56 -14.18 -10.48
N VAL A 257 -20.91 -15.34 -10.38
CA VAL A 257 -21.47 -16.61 -10.87
C VAL A 257 -22.79 -16.93 -10.17
N ASN A 258 -22.82 -16.86 -8.83
CA ASN A 258 -24.00 -17.24 -8.05
C ASN A 258 -25.14 -16.22 -8.16
N LYS A 259 -24.85 -14.92 -8.12
CA LYS A 259 -25.89 -13.88 -8.12
C LYS A 259 -26.34 -13.48 -9.53
N PHE A 260 -25.41 -13.37 -10.47
CA PHE A 260 -25.68 -12.84 -11.81
C PHE A 260 -25.65 -13.91 -12.91
N GLY A 261 -25.38 -15.19 -12.57
CA GLY A 261 -25.38 -16.29 -13.54
C GLY A 261 -24.28 -16.20 -14.59
N THR A 262 -23.18 -15.49 -14.31
CA THR A 262 -22.08 -15.28 -15.25
C THR A 262 -21.18 -16.51 -15.35
N THR A 263 -20.44 -16.65 -16.45
CA THR A 263 -19.36 -17.65 -16.55
C THR A 263 -18.17 -17.26 -15.66
N SER A 264 -17.40 -18.23 -15.17
CA SER A 264 -16.23 -17.96 -14.29
C SER A 264 -15.18 -17.05 -14.94
N SER A 265 -14.97 -17.17 -16.27
CA SER A 265 -14.05 -16.30 -17.01
C SER A 265 -14.54 -14.85 -17.02
N PHE A 266 -15.82 -14.62 -17.31
CA PHE A 266 -16.38 -13.27 -17.33
C PHE A 266 -16.48 -12.66 -15.91
N ALA A 267 -16.78 -13.48 -14.90
CA ALA A 267 -16.77 -13.08 -13.50
C ALA A 267 -15.37 -12.64 -13.02
N GLY A 268 -14.32 -13.30 -13.50
CA GLY A 268 -12.93 -12.87 -13.27
C GLY A 268 -12.65 -11.49 -13.87
N VAL A 269 -13.15 -11.22 -15.09
CA VAL A 269 -13.05 -9.88 -15.71
C VAL A 269 -13.77 -8.84 -14.84
N LEU A 270 -15.01 -9.09 -14.44
CA LEU A 270 -15.78 -8.18 -13.57
C LEU A 270 -15.03 -7.86 -12.27
N THR A 271 -14.46 -8.89 -11.64
CA THR A 271 -13.70 -8.78 -10.38
C THR A 271 -12.44 -7.91 -10.51
N SER A 272 -11.85 -7.84 -11.71
CA SER A 272 -10.64 -7.05 -11.97
C SER A 272 -10.90 -5.56 -12.31
N ILE A 273 -12.15 -5.19 -12.63
CA ILE A 273 -12.54 -3.81 -12.99
C ILE A 273 -12.02 -2.74 -12.02
N PRO A 274 -12.14 -2.90 -10.67
CA PRO A 274 -11.75 -1.85 -9.72
C PRO A 274 -10.29 -1.42 -9.90
N TYR A 275 -9.41 -2.35 -10.28
CA TYR A 275 -7.99 -2.05 -10.54
C TYR A 275 -7.79 -1.20 -11.80
N TYR A 276 -8.51 -1.49 -12.89
CA TYR A 276 -8.43 -0.72 -14.12
C TYR A 276 -9.01 0.68 -13.95
N THR A 277 -10.16 0.78 -13.30
CA THR A 277 -10.81 2.07 -13.02
C THR A 277 -10.05 2.89 -11.99
N ALA A 278 -9.20 2.25 -11.17
CA ALA A 278 -8.32 2.95 -10.24
C ALA A 278 -7.00 3.44 -10.89
N ALA A 279 -6.63 2.92 -12.06
CA ALA A 279 -5.41 3.32 -12.78
C ALA A 279 -5.24 4.84 -13.00
N PRO A 280 -6.29 5.64 -13.27
CA PRO A 280 -6.18 7.10 -13.35
C PRO A 280 -6.04 7.81 -11.99
N SER A 281 -5.71 7.11 -10.90
CA SER A 281 -5.43 7.72 -9.59
C SER A 281 -4.47 8.91 -9.62
N PRO A 282 -3.44 9.00 -10.50
CA PRO A 282 -2.60 10.19 -10.59
C PRO A 282 -3.37 11.48 -10.89
N VAL A 283 -4.45 11.41 -11.69
CA VAL A 283 -5.29 12.57 -11.99
C VAL A 283 -5.98 13.07 -10.72
N ILE A 284 -6.49 12.14 -9.91
CA ILE A 284 -7.12 12.46 -8.62
C ILE A 284 -6.07 13.02 -7.65
N GLY A 285 -4.89 12.41 -7.56
CA GLY A 285 -3.78 12.92 -6.75
C GLY A 285 -3.39 14.35 -7.14
N PHE A 286 -3.29 14.65 -8.43
CA PHE A 286 -3.05 16.00 -8.94
C PHE A 286 -4.15 17.00 -8.53
N ILE A 287 -5.41 16.61 -8.61
CA ILE A 287 -6.53 17.46 -8.19
C ILE A 287 -6.46 17.74 -6.68
N ILE A 288 -6.19 16.72 -5.86
CA ILE A 288 -6.05 16.87 -4.41
C ILE A 288 -4.85 17.79 -4.08
N ASP A 289 -3.74 17.68 -4.80
CA ASP A 289 -2.59 18.58 -4.62
C ASP A 289 -2.89 20.06 -4.94
N ARG A 290 -3.94 20.35 -5.71
CA ARG A 290 -4.39 21.72 -6.00
C ARG A 290 -5.46 22.20 -5.03
N VAL A 291 -6.39 21.32 -4.65
CA VAL A 291 -7.55 21.67 -3.83
C VAL A 291 -7.26 21.55 -2.33
N GLY A 292 -6.49 20.53 -1.93
CA GLY A 292 -6.32 20.08 -0.56
C GLY A 292 -7.55 19.31 -0.06
N ARG A 293 -7.85 19.45 1.22
CA ARG A 293 -9.04 18.86 1.88
C ARG A 293 -9.08 17.34 1.82
N ASN A 294 -7.97 16.68 2.17
CA ASN A 294 -7.80 15.23 1.99
C ASN A 294 -8.93 14.42 2.66
N LEU A 295 -9.39 14.82 3.85
CA LEU A 295 -10.48 14.13 4.54
C LEU A 295 -11.82 14.21 3.79
N SER A 296 -12.08 15.31 3.08
CA SER A 296 -13.30 15.44 2.26
C SER A 296 -13.31 14.46 1.08
N TRP A 297 -12.14 14.23 0.47
CA TRP A 297 -11.97 13.21 -0.57
C TRP A 297 -12.11 11.80 0.00
N MET A 298 -11.59 11.52 1.20
CA MET A 298 -11.82 10.25 1.89
C MET A 298 -13.31 10.00 2.16
N ALA A 299 -14.06 11.04 2.55
CA ALA A 299 -15.50 10.92 2.80
C ALA A 299 -16.25 10.55 1.51
N LEU A 300 -15.92 11.23 0.40
CA LEU A 300 -16.47 10.90 -0.92
C LEU A 300 -16.15 9.45 -1.31
N SER A 301 -14.91 9.01 -1.10
CA SER A 301 -14.52 7.62 -1.36
C SER A 301 -15.36 6.62 -0.56
N MET A 302 -15.56 6.84 0.75
CA MET A 302 -16.38 5.95 1.58
C MET A 302 -17.85 5.94 1.14
N ILE A 303 -18.42 7.08 0.76
CA ILE A 303 -19.79 7.16 0.21
C ILE A 303 -19.90 6.31 -1.05
N LEU A 304 -18.95 6.46 -1.99
CA LEU A 304 -18.94 5.67 -3.22
C LEU A 304 -18.83 4.16 -2.93
N LEU A 305 -18.06 3.77 -1.91
CA LEU A 305 -17.92 2.37 -1.51
C LEU A 305 -19.22 1.78 -0.94
N VAL A 306 -19.90 2.54 -0.08
CA VAL A 306 -21.22 2.16 0.47
C VAL A 306 -22.22 1.97 -0.67
N VAL A 307 -22.26 2.92 -1.62
CA VAL A 307 -23.16 2.86 -2.77
C VAL A 307 -22.82 1.66 -3.67
N ALA A 308 -21.54 1.42 -3.94
CA ALA A 308 -21.09 0.30 -4.76
C ALA A 308 -21.57 -1.06 -4.22
N HIS A 309 -21.32 -1.33 -2.94
CA HIS A 309 -21.77 -2.57 -2.30
C HIS A 309 -23.29 -2.65 -2.16
N SER A 310 -23.96 -1.52 -1.92
CA SER A 310 -25.44 -1.52 -1.86
C SER A 310 -26.06 -1.89 -3.21
N ILE A 311 -25.50 -1.37 -4.30
CA ILE A 311 -25.92 -1.74 -5.67
C ILE A 311 -25.62 -3.21 -5.93
N LEU A 312 -24.39 -3.65 -5.68
CA LEU A 312 -23.96 -5.03 -5.93
C LEU A 312 -24.75 -6.03 -5.11
N GLY A 313 -24.99 -5.77 -3.82
CA GLY A 313 -25.63 -6.71 -2.90
C GLY A 313 -27.14 -6.73 -2.95
N PHE A 314 -27.79 -5.58 -3.09
CA PHE A 314 -29.24 -5.47 -2.86
C PHE A 314 -30.06 -5.14 -4.11
N THR A 315 -29.42 -5.02 -5.27
CA THR A 315 -30.11 -4.78 -6.54
C THR A 315 -29.71 -5.82 -7.60
N MET A 316 -30.39 -5.78 -8.74
CA MET A 316 -30.04 -6.51 -9.97
C MET A 316 -29.55 -5.57 -11.07
N VAL A 317 -29.09 -4.36 -10.69
CA VAL A 317 -28.46 -3.42 -11.62
C VAL A 317 -27.20 -4.08 -12.19
N ASN A 318 -26.85 -3.71 -13.43
CA ASN A 318 -25.68 -4.24 -14.11
C ASN A 318 -24.41 -4.12 -13.22
N PRO A 319 -23.68 -5.23 -12.97
CA PRO A 319 -22.55 -5.26 -12.05
C PRO A 319 -21.42 -4.28 -12.43
N TYR A 320 -21.30 -3.89 -13.69
CA TYR A 320 -20.35 -2.86 -14.12
C TYR A 320 -20.48 -1.56 -13.31
N VAL A 321 -21.70 -1.16 -12.97
CA VAL A 321 -21.95 0.09 -12.23
C VAL A 321 -21.30 0.05 -10.84
N GLY A 322 -21.56 -1.02 -10.08
CA GLY A 322 -20.98 -1.19 -8.75
C GLY A 322 -19.46 -1.31 -8.79
N MET A 323 -18.93 -2.07 -9.75
CA MET A 323 -17.49 -2.28 -9.87
C MET A 323 -16.72 -1.02 -10.29
N ILE A 324 -17.29 -0.21 -11.18
CA ILE A 324 -16.70 1.08 -11.59
C ILE A 324 -16.72 2.07 -10.42
N LEU A 325 -17.83 2.16 -9.67
CA LEU A 325 -17.92 3.01 -8.48
C LEU A 325 -16.92 2.61 -7.39
N MET A 326 -16.77 1.30 -7.15
CA MET A 326 -15.76 0.75 -6.24
C MET A 326 -14.34 1.13 -6.67
N GLY A 327 -14.06 1.10 -7.98
CA GLY A 327 -12.81 1.55 -8.54
C GLY A 327 -12.49 3.04 -8.36
N PHE A 328 -13.47 3.91 -8.60
CA PHE A 328 -13.32 5.34 -8.32
C PHE A 328 -13.13 5.61 -6.84
N SER A 329 -13.91 4.93 -5.99
CA SER A 329 -13.72 4.96 -4.54
C SER A 329 -12.29 4.59 -4.18
N TYR A 330 -11.74 3.54 -4.79
CA TYR A 330 -10.39 3.09 -4.56
C TYR A 330 -9.31 4.10 -4.99
N ALA A 331 -9.42 4.68 -6.18
CA ALA A 331 -8.48 5.71 -6.62
C ALA A 331 -8.48 6.93 -5.69
N ILE A 332 -9.67 7.38 -5.26
CA ILE A 332 -9.80 8.55 -4.38
C ILE A 332 -9.19 8.25 -3.01
N MET A 333 -9.45 7.07 -2.43
CA MET A 333 -8.86 6.70 -1.14
C MET A 333 -7.34 6.62 -1.23
N ALA A 334 -6.82 5.90 -2.24
CA ALA A 334 -5.39 5.72 -2.46
C ALA A 334 -4.64 7.06 -2.59
N ALA A 335 -5.21 8.03 -3.31
CA ALA A 335 -4.60 9.34 -3.52
C ALA A 335 -4.72 10.29 -2.31
N SER A 336 -5.62 10.02 -1.36
CA SER A 336 -5.91 10.91 -0.23
C SER A 336 -5.33 10.43 1.09
N ILE A 337 -5.41 9.12 1.41
CA ILE A 337 -5.13 8.60 2.76
C ILE A 337 -3.63 8.52 3.09
N TRP A 338 -2.82 7.93 2.21
CA TRP A 338 -1.40 7.71 2.48
C TRP A 338 -0.62 9.03 2.68
N PRO A 339 -0.87 10.11 1.91
CA PRO A 339 -0.28 11.43 2.14
C PRO A 339 -0.61 12.08 3.49
N THR A 340 -1.63 11.61 4.22
CA THR A 340 -1.95 12.17 5.56
C THR A 340 -1.03 11.68 6.67
N ILE A 341 -0.43 10.50 6.53
CA ILE A 341 0.54 9.97 7.50
C ILE A 341 1.75 10.92 7.66
N PRO A 342 2.43 11.37 6.58
CA PRO A 342 3.55 12.30 6.70
C PRO A 342 3.16 13.72 7.11
N ALA A 343 1.85 14.05 7.13
CA ALA A 343 1.32 15.27 7.75
C ALA A 343 1.16 15.18 9.27
N LEU A 344 1.19 13.98 9.85
CA LEU A 344 0.98 13.76 11.28
C LEU A 344 2.20 13.15 11.98
N ILE A 345 3.04 12.43 11.23
CA ILE A 345 4.18 11.68 11.74
C ILE A 345 5.48 12.29 11.19
N PRO A 346 6.46 12.61 12.06
CA PRO A 346 7.77 13.07 11.63
C PRO A 346 8.50 12.07 10.72
N SER A 347 9.35 12.58 9.83
CA SER A 347 10.06 11.77 8.82
C SER A 347 10.89 10.63 9.40
N SER A 348 11.32 10.74 10.66
CA SER A 348 12.11 9.73 11.38
C SER A 348 11.31 8.50 11.83
N ARG A 349 9.97 8.56 11.78
CA ARG A 349 9.07 7.51 12.28
C ARG A 349 8.09 7.02 11.21
N LEU A 350 8.31 7.41 9.95
CA LEU A 350 7.40 7.10 8.86
C LEU A 350 7.39 5.61 8.52
N GLY A 351 8.55 4.94 8.54
CA GLY A 351 8.63 3.51 8.29
C GLY A 351 7.75 2.73 9.26
N THR A 352 7.82 3.07 10.55
CA THR A 352 7.04 2.47 11.64
C THR A 352 5.54 2.77 11.48
N ALA A 353 5.17 4.01 11.16
CA ALA A 353 3.77 4.38 10.96
C ALA A 353 3.14 3.69 9.74
N TYR A 354 3.83 3.63 8.61
CA TYR A 354 3.39 2.84 7.46
C TYR A 354 3.37 1.35 7.79
N GLY A 355 4.39 0.83 8.47
CA GLY A 355 4.45 -0.57 8.91
C GLY A 355 3.25 -0.98 9.75
N LEU A 356 2.82 -0.12 10.70
CA LEU A 356 1.60 -0.32 11.48
C LEU A 356 0.34 -0.30 10.60
N ALA A 357 0.21 0.69 9.71
CA ALA A 357 -0.95 0.80 8.83
C ALA A 357 -1.12 -0.46 7.95
N PHE A 358 -0.05 -0.90 7.29
CA PHE A 358 -0.05 -2.10 6.46
C PHE A 358 -0.24 -3.38 7.30
N ALA A 359 0.32 -3.47 8.50
CA ALA A 359 0.10 -4.62 9.39
C ALA A 359 -1.37 -4.74 9.80
N PHE A 360 -2.00 -3.63 10.24
CA PHE A 360 -3.43 -3.62 10.57
C PHE A 360 -4.30 -3.96 9.36
N GLN A 361 -3.98 -3.41 8.19
CA GLN A 361 -4.64 -3.74 6.94
C GLN A 361 -4.58 -5.24 6.63
N ASN A 362 -3.39 -5.83 6.63
CA ASN A 362 -3.18 -7.24 6.31
C ASN A 362 -3.88 -8.17 7.32
N ALA A 363 -3.76 -7.86 8.62
CA ALA A 363 -4.45 -8.60 9.67
C ALA A 363 -5.97 -8.54 9.49
N ALA A 364 -6.53 -7.35 9.23
CA ALA A 364 -7.96 -7.20 9.06
C ALA A 364 -8.50 -7.91 7.80
N ILE A 365 -7.80 -7.83 6.68
CA ILE A 365 -8.19 -8.54 5.44
C ILE A 365 -8.20 -10.04 5.67
N ALA A 366 -7.14 -10.58 6.29
CA ALA A 366 -7.05 -12.02 6.50
C ALA A 366 -8.12 -12.54 7.48
N LEU A 367 -8.30 -11.87 8.62
CA LEU A 367 -9.32 -12.25 9.61
C LEU A 367 -10.74 -12.09 9.05
N SER A 368 -11.02 -11.00 8.33
CA SER A 368 -12.33 -10.77 7.72
C SER A 368 -12.59 -11.76 6.58
N GLY A 369 -11.57 -12.15 5.82
CA GLY A 369 -11.68 -13.20 4.80
C GLY A 369 -12.07 -14.55 5.41
N LEU A 370 -11.47 -14.95 6.53
CA LEU A 370 -11.86 -16.17 7.24
C LEU A 370 -13.31 -16.09 7.74
N LEU A 371 -13.70 -14.96 8.32
CA LEU A 371 -15.07 -14.73 8.80
C LEU A 371 -16.09 -14.82 7.66
N VAL A 372 -15.83 -14.13 6.55
CA VAL A 372 -16.70 -14.10 5.37
C VAL A 372 -16.86 -15.49 4.77
N ASN A 373 -15.77 -16.26 4.63
CA ASN A 373 -15.85 -17.63 4.13
C ASN A 373 -16.65 -18.55 5.07
N ALA A 374 -16.44 -18.45 6.39
CA ALA A 374 -17.22 -19.22 7.36
C ALA A 374 -18.73 -18.89 7.32
N ILE A 375 -19.07 -17.62 7.07
CA ILE A 375 -20.47 -17.21 6.89
C ILE A 375 -21.05 -17.78 5.59
N LEU A 376 -20.30 -17.72 4.48
CA LEU A 376 -20.75 -18.30 3.21
C LEU A 376 -20.97 -19.81 3.32
N GLU A 377 -20.06 -20.53 3.99
CA GLU A 377 -20.21 -21.97 4.24
C GLU A 377 -21.49 -22.26 5.06
N LYS A 378 -21.70 -21.53 6.16
CA LYS A 378 -22.88 -21.72 7.02
C LYS A 378 -24.19 -21.32 6.35
N THR A 379 -24.15 -20.39 5.42
CA THR A 379 -25.34 -19.82 4.76
C THR A 379 -25.58 -20.40 3.36
N ASN A 380 -24.87 -21.46 2.98
CA ASN A 380 -24.96 -22.11 1.68
C ASN A 380 -24.75 -21.12 0.52
N ASN A 381 -23.63 -20.37 0.59
CA ASN A 381 -23.22 -19.36 -0.38
C ASN A 381 -24.24 -18.21 -0.56
N ASN A 382 -24.91 -17.79 0.53
CA ASN A 382 -25.79 -16.63 0.49
C ASN A 382 -25.00 -15.31 0.63
N TYR A 383 -24.72 -14.68 -0.50
CA TYR A 383 -23.95 -13.44 -0.57
C TYR A 383 -24.67 -12.19 -0.07
N TYR A 384 -25.96 -12.27 0.26
CA TYR A 384 -26.67 -11.14 0.86
C TYR A 384 -26.04 -10.74 2.19
N TYR A 385 -25.66 -11.73 3.02
CA TYR A 385 -25.00 -11.48 4.31
C TYR A 385 -23.61 -10.88 4.15
N THR A 386 -22.83 -11.35 3.17
CA THR A 386 -21.47 -10.82 2.93
C THR A 386 -21.52 -9.37 2.43
N GLU A 387 -22.46 -9.05 1.55
CA GLU A 387 -22.64 -7.67 1.09
C GLU A 387 -23.15 -6.75 2.21
N ALA A 388 -24.03 -7.23 3.09
CA ALA A 388 -24.43 -6.47 4.28
C ALA A 388 -23.25 -6.17 5.22
N ILE A 389 -22.31 -7.11 5.38
CA ILE A 389 -21.07 -6.91 6.14
C ILE A 389 -20.19 -5.85 5.46
N PHE A 390 -20.05 -5.89 4.13
CA PHE A 390 -19.24 -4.91 3.41
C PHE A 390 -19.85 -3.50 3.45
N VAL A 391 -21.16 -3.38 3.28
CA VAL A 391 -21.88 -2.10 3.47
C VAL A 391 -21.71 -1.59 4.90
N GLY A 392 -21.89 -2.45 5.90
CA GLY A 392 -21.70 -2.09 7.32
C GLY A 392 -20.27 -1.62 7.62
N SER A 393 -19.26 -2.33 7.11
CA SER A 393 -17.85 -1.96 7.22
C SER A 393 -17.57 -0.59 6.58
N ALA A 394 -18.05 -0.37 5.36
CA ALA A 394 -17.90 0.90 4.66
C ALA A 394 -18.64 2.05 5.38
N ALA A 395 -19.81 1.79 5.97
CA ALA A 395 -20.54 2.78 6.74
C ALA A 395 -19.80 3.18 8.03
N ILE A 396 -19.19 2.21 8.75
CA ILE A 396 -18.33 2.50 9.91
C ILE A 396 -17.13 3.34 9.48
N GLY A 397 -16.47 3.00 8.36
CA GLY A 397 -15.39 3.81 7.81
C GLY A 397 -15.82 5.24 7.48
N LEU A 398 -17.03 5.45 6.93
CA LEU A 398 -17.59 6.78 6.70
C LEU A 398 -17.76 7.56 8.02
N LEU A 399 -18.27 6.92 9.07
CA LEU A 399 -18.39 7.54 10.39
C LEU A 399 -17.02 7.95 10.97
N ILE A 400 -15.99 7.11 10.78
CA ILE A 400 -14.62 7.43 11.18
C ILE A 400 -14.09 8.66 10.43
N VAL A 401 -14.33 8.76 9.12
CA VAL A 401 -13.93 9.96 8.36
C VAL A 401 -14.65 11.21 8.84
N VAL A 402 -15.96 11.11 9.11
CA VAL A 402 -16.72 12.22 9.68
C VAL A 402 -16.14 12.65 11.02
N LEU A 403 -15.82 11.70 11.90
CA LEU A 403 -15.15 11.98 13.17
C LEU A 403 -13.78 12.65 12.97
N LEU A 404 -12.97 12.16 12.02
CA LEU A 404 -11.69 12.78 11.66
C LEU A 404 -11.88 14.22 11.21
N ILE A 405 -12.88 14.51 10.37
CA ILE A 405 -13.21 15.87 9.93
C ILE A 405 -13.56 16.74 11.14
N LEU A 406 -14.41 16.25 12.06
CA LEU A 406 -14.82 16.99 13.25
C LEU A 406 -13.64 17.33 14.19
N ILE A 407 -12.69 16.39 14.36
CA ILE A 407 -11.48 16.65 15.13
C ILE A 407 -10.58 17.65 14.39
N ASP A 408 -10.46 17.51 13.07
CA ASP A 408 -9.61 18.37 12.23
C ASP A 408 -10.15 19.80 12.08
N LEU A 409 -11.45 20.05 12.31
CA LEU A 409 -11.96 21.42 12.43
C LEU A 409 -11.23 22.23 13.52
N LYS A 410 -10.75 21.56 14.57
CA LYS A 410 -9.97 22.18 15.65
C LYS A 410 -8.47 22.15 15.36
N GLU A 411 -7.94 21.00 14.92
CA GLU A 411 -6.49 20.83 14.73
C GLU A 411 -5.95 21.47 13.44
N LYS A 412 -6.79 21.59 12.40
CA LYS A 412 -6.46 22.17 11.09
C LYS A 412 -5.16 21.62 10.50
N LYS A 413 -5.06 20.29 10.37
CA LYS A 413 -3.87 19.61 9.83
C LYS A 413 -4.13 18.95 8.48
N LEU A 414 -5.29 18.33 8.27
CA LEU A 414 -5.52 17.40 7.15
C LEU A 414 -6.57 17.87 6.14
N ASN A 415 -7.62 18.57 6.58
CA ASN A 415 -8.74 19.00 5.76
C ASN A 415 -8.69 20.50 5.44
N ILE A 416 -7.50 20.97 5.13
CA ILE A 416 -7.16 22.38 4.86
C ILE A 416 -6.72 22.56 3.40
N PRO A 417 -6.60 23.79 2.89
CA PRO A 417 -5.99 24.04 1.59
C PRO A 417 -4.62 23.36 1.46
N SER A 418 -4.31 22.91 0.25
CA SER A 418 -3.14 22.05 0.02
C SER A 418 -1.83 22.70 0.46
N GLN A 419 -1.69 24.02 0.24
CA GLN A 419 -0.50 24.76 0.64
C GLN A 419 -0.27 24.74 2.16
N ASP A 420 -1.33 24.94 2.94
CA ASP A 420 -1.26 24.97 4.41
C ASP A 420 -0.84 23.60 4.97
N MET A 421 -1.36 22.51 4.41
CA MET A 421 -0.97 21.14 4.79
C MET A 421 0.52 20.90 4.55
N LYS A 422 1.05 21.39 3.43
CA LYS A 422 2.46 21.25 3.05
C LYS A 422 3.38 22.06 3.96
N ASP A 423 2.95 23.25 4.36
CA ASP A 423 3.72 24.07 5.28
C ASP A 423 3.70 23.50 6.71
N ASN A 424 2.57 22.91 7.14
CA ASN A 424 2.49 22.13 8.38
C ASN A 424 3.45 20.92 8.37
N ILE A 425 3.54 20.19 7.25
CA ILE A 425 4.48 19.08 7.09
C ILE A 425 5.94 19.55 7.27
N LYS A 426 6.30 20.69 6.67
CA LYS A 426 7.65 21.27 6.83
C LYS A 426 7.92 21.66 8.29
N LEU A 427 6.93 22.27 8.94
CA LEU A 427 7.03 22.68 10.35
C LEU A 427 7.22 21.48 11.28
N LEU A 428 6.44 20.41 11.08
CA LEU A 428 6.52 19.18 11.86
C LEU A 428 7.94 18.59 11.85
N ASN A 429 8.58 18.59 10.67
CA ASN A 429 9.93 18.05 10.51
C ASN A 429 11.04 18.99 11.00
N LYS A 430 10.75 20.29 11.17
CA LYS A 430 11.66 21.23 11.84
C LYS A 430 11.56 21.14 13.36
N GLN A 431 10.37 20.87 13.90
CA GLN A 431 10.13 20.77 15.34
C GLN A 431 10.53 19.40 15.92
N SER A 432 10.77 18.39 15.09
CA SER A 432 11.26 17.08 15.51
C SER A 432 12.77 17.06 15.84
N GLU A 433 13.41 18.22 15.99
CA GLU A 433 14.73 18.32 16.62
C GLU A 433 14.68 17.73 18.04
N PRO A 434 15.70 16.99 18.49
CA PRO A 434 15.70 16.38 19.80
C PRO A 434 15.59 17.48 20.86
N LEU A 435 14.56 17.34 21.71
CA LEU A 435 14.27 18.14 22.91
C LEU A 435 15.41 18.19 23.95
N LEU A 436 16.58 17.63 23.65
CA LEU A 436 17.76 17.65 24.52
C LEU A 436 18.61 18.92 24.38
N SER A 437 18.25 19.87 23.51
CA SER A 437 18.90 21.18 23.45
C SER A 437 18.33 22.21 24.44
N GLU A 438 17.17 21.96 25.07
CA GLU A 438 16.59 22.88 26.06
C GLU A 438 17.13 22.69 27.49
N GLN A 439 17.92 21.64 27.76
CA GLN A 439 18.53 21.43 29.09
C GLN A 439 19.95 21.98 29.23
N SER A 440 20.59 22.47 28.16
CA SER A 440 21.93 23.08 28.24
C SER A 440 21.92 24.60 28.41
N SER A 441 20.76 25.27 28.29
CA SER A 441 20.63 26.72 28.48
C SER A 441 20.20 27.14 29.90
N ILE A 442 19.89 26.19 30.79
CA ILE A 442 19.46 26.49 32.17
C ILE A 442 20.64 26.50 33.17
N ASN A 443 21.80 25.92 32.83
CA ASN A 443 22.94 25.81 33.75
C ASN A 443 24.03 26.91 33.62
N ASN A 444 23.87 27.90 32.75
CA ASN A 444 24.89 28.97 32.56
C ASN A 444 24.57 30.30 33.27
N ASN A 445 23.58 30.35 34.18
CA ASN A 445 23.19 31.57 34.88
C ASN A 445 23.36 31.53 36.42
N GLN A 446 24.23 30.67 36.98
CA GLN A 446 24.41 30.60 38.44
C GLN A 446 25.83 30.64 39.02
N GLU A 447 26.87 31.02 38.28
CA GLU A 447 28.18 31.27 38.90
C GLU A 447 28.81 32.60 38.45
N ILE A 448 28.22 33.72 38.89
CA ILE A 448 28.96 34.97 39.16
C ILE A 448 28.36 35.63 40.41
N THR A 449 28.76 35.16 41.60
CA THR A 449 28.85 35.98 42.83
C THR A 449 29.59 35.21 43.92
N TYR A 450 30.89 35.46 44.09
CA TYR A 450 31.49 36.20 45.21
C TYR A 450 33.01 36.08 45.17
#